data_AF-A0A5M8Q6W9-F1
#
_entry.id   AF-A0A5M8Q6W9-F1
#
_cell.length_a   1.000
_cell.length_b   1.000
_cell.length_c   1.000
_cell.angle_alpha   90.00
_cell.angle_beta   90.00
_cell.angle_gamma   90.00
#
_symmetry.space_group_name_H-M   'P 1'
#
loop_
_entity.id
_entity.type
_entity.pdbx_description
1 polymer ?
#
loop_
_entity_poly.entity_id
_entity_poly.type
_entity_poly.pdbx_seq_one_letter_code
_entity_poly.pdbx_strand_id
1 'polypeptide(L)'
;MPNVLFYLVYDKAGHVGDFIPHHLQAVRDHYEHIFVVSNSPLSAEGRSTLEAVADTVWERENVGFDVMAYRDAMREFGWDRLAGYDELTLMNYTFYGPIGSYQPMLERMAATECDFWGVTDHGPAVSSLAATGTLKRHLQTHWITVRRSMHQSPAWREYWDGMPPIESYEDSIGQHEGRFTDHFESKGFRSATAFPEADYPVAHPIFDMITEMVDDGLPIIKRRLFFHDPLYHDERAIRAGRVIERMRDKGFPMRLLWEDQARTAQPRALHANLAMLDIHPDVDLGGADPSTLRVGVLAHVYYDDLIDELLDRADTIPGGYRLIATTSDDAKRERILERLAARGRTGDDVRVLPSNRGRDISAFLLGCRDVLLGDEFDVIVKLHSKRSPQDGYTKGTFFKDHLLLNLLGSPGYTANVLRGFAADDTLGMVFPPMIHMGYPTMGNAWFTNRAPAQRLAKRLGIDVEFDDLSPLAPYGSMFIARPAALRPLLDADFAWDDFPTEGGYSDGGLTHVVERLFGYAAFSRGYQVRTVMGTRQAAESHTMLEYKLDAISAGIPGAPEEQIARVRANSGIDLVAALKLSVLGRSPRLAKALVPAYAAMRGGYRNARRVLKRR
;
A
#
# COMPACT_ATOMS: atom_id res chain seq x y z
N MET A 1 24.07 -1.17 -31.08
CA MET A 1 24.49 0.22 -30.78
C MET A 1 24.80 0.25 -29.29
N PRO A 2 26.02 0.62 -28.86
CA PRO A 2 26.36 0.68 -27.44
C PRO A 2 25.45 1.66 -26.70
N ASN A 3 24.61 1.16 -25.80
CA ASN A 3 23.73 1.98 -24.96
C ASN A 3 24.14 1.86 -23.49
N VAL A 4 24.03 2.95 -22.74
CA VAL A 4 24.31 2.99 -21.30
C VAL A 4 23.09 3.42 -20.50
N LEU A 5 22.85 2.74 -19.39
CA LEU A 5 21.78 3.04 -18.45
C LEU A 5 22.36 3.55 -17.13
N PHE A 6 21.93 4.73 -16.71
CA PHE A 6 22.13 5.22 -15.34
C PHE A 6 20.82 5.08 -14.56
N TYR A 7 20.82 4.12 -13.63
CA TYR A 7 19.65 3.76 -12.85
C TYR A 7 19.79 4.24 -11.41
N LEU A 8 18.82 5.01 -10.94
CA LEU A 8 18.79 5.53 -9.58
C LEU A 8 17.92 4.68 -8.65
N VAL A 9 18.47 4.38 -7.47
CA VAL A 9 17.75 3.79 -6.34
C VAL A 9 17.91 4.64 -5.08
N TYR A 10 16.89 4.60 -4.22
CA TYR A 10 16.96 5.14 -2.87
C TYR A 10 16.07 4.33 -1.93
N ASP A 11 16.66 3.87 -0.83
CA ASP A 11 15.93 3.33 0.31
C ASP A 11 16.61 3.80 1.60
N LYS A 12 15.82 4.23 2.58
CA LYS A 12 16.38 4.81 3.82
C LYS A 12 17.18 3.79 4.63
N ALA A 13 16.85 2.50 4.52
CA ALA A 13 17.49 1.40 5.23
C ALA A 13 18.45 0.60 4.33
N GLY A 14 18.67 1.04 3.09
CA GLY A 14 19.56 0.36 2.15
C GLY A 14 19.00 -0.95 1.60
N HIS A 15 17.69 -1.17 1.68
CA HIS A 15 17.02 -2.32 1.05
C HIS A 15 16.76 -2.07 -0.43
N VAL A 16 16.81 -3.14 -1.22
CA VAL A 16 16.52 -3.10 -2.66
C VAL A 16 15.33 -4.00 -2.88
N GLY A 17 14.20 -3.43 -3.33
CA GLY A 17 13.00 -4.21 -3.61
C GLY A 17 13.18 -5.06 -4.86
N ASP A 18 12.68 -6.30 -4.85
CA ASP A 18 12.89 -7.30 -5.91
C ASP A 18 12.27 -6.92 -7.27
N PHE A 19 11.38 -5.92 -7.30
CA PHE A 19 10.91 -5.33 -8.57
C PHE A 19 12.04 -4.62 -9.34
N ILE A 20 13.10 -4.17 -8.67
CA ILE A 20 14.27 -3.51 -9.27
C ILE A 20 15.09 -4.50 -10.11
N PRO A 21 15.60 -5.63 -9.56
CA PRO A 21 16.30 -6.61 -10.39
C PRO A 21 15.39 -7.20 -11.48
N HIS A 22 14.10 -7.42 -11.22
CA HIS A 22 13.14 -7.83 -12.25
C HIS A 22 13.12 -6.85 -13.44
N HIS A 23 13.04 -5.55 -13.15
CA HIS A 23 13.08 -4.49 -14.15
C HIS A 23 14.43 -4.42 -14.89
N LEU A 24 15.56 -4.43 -14.17
CA LEU A 24 16.89 -4.30 -14.76
C LEU A 24 17.28 -5.50 -15.63
N GLN A 25 16.86 -6.72 -15.24
CA GLN A 25 17.04 -7.91 -16.07
C GLN A 25 16.27 -7.80 -17.39
N ALA A 26 15.05 -7.25 -17.35
CA ALA A 26 14.21 -7.11 -18.55
C ALA A 26 14.76 -6.10 -19.58
N VAL A 27 15.67 -5.21 -19.19
CA VAL A 27 16.33 -4.25 -20.09
C VAL A 27 17.81 -4.58 -20.35
N ARG A 28 18.35 -5.64 -19.74
CA ARG A 28 19.78 -5.97 -19.76
C ARG A 28 20.36 -6.08 -21.17
N ASP A 29 19.64 -6.73 -22.07
CA ASP A 29 20.07 -6.94 -23.46
C ASP A 29 20.07 -5.65 -24.30
N HIS A 30 19.40 -4.60 -23.81
CA HIS A 30 19.38 -3.29 -24.46
C HIS A 30 20.55 -2.40 -24.05
N TYR A 31 21.20 -2.68 -22.93
CA TYR A 31 22.26 -1.84 -22.36
C TYR A 31 23.58 -2.61 -22.24
N GLU A 32 24.62 -2.08 -22.89
CA GLU A 32 25.98 -2.62 -22.77
C GLU A 32 26.56 -2.34 -21.37
N HIS A 33 26.13 -1.24 -20.74
CA HIS A 33 26.52 -0.92 -19.37
C HIS A 33 25.32 -0.41 -18.56
N ILE A 34 25.11 -1.01 -17.39
CA ILE A 34 24.16 -0.56 -16.37
C ILE A 34 24.94 -0.05 -15.17
N PHE A 35 24.89 1.27 -14.97
CA PHE A 35 25.44 1.97 -13.82
C PHE A 35 24.31 2.28 -12.85
N VAL A 36 24.31 1.63 -11.69
CA VAL A 36 23.37 1.92 -10.61
C VAL A 36 23.99 2.93 -9.65
N VAL A 37 23.28 4.04 -9.44
CA VAL A 37 23.57 5.00 -8.37
C VAL A 37 22.58 4.80 -7.22
N SER A 38 23.11 4.51 -6.03
CA SER A 38 22.34 4.46 -4.80
C SER A 38 22.50 5.76 -4.03
N ASN A 39 21.39 6.48 -3.82
CA ASN A 39 21.34 7.67 -2.97
C ASN A 39 21.27 7.32 -1.46
N SER A 40 21.70 6.14 -1.06
CA SER A 40 21.83 5.74 0.33
C SER A 40 22.88 4.62 0.47
N PRO A 41 23.48 4.46 1.67
CA PRO A 41 24.22 3.26 2.00
C PRO A 41 23.33 2.03 1.82
N LEU A 42 23.84 1.02 1.11
CA LEU A 42 23.17 -0.24 0.86
C LEU A 42 23.44 -1.20 2.01
N SER A 43 22.44 -2.01 2.33
CA SER A 43 22.65 -3.23 3.11
C SER A 43 23.52 -4.21 2.33
N ALA A 44 24.13 -5.18 3.02
CA ALA A 44 24.93 -6.21 2.35
C ALA A 44 24.10 -7.00 1.32
N GLU A 45 22.86 -7.33 1.67
CA GLU A 45 21.89 -7.96 0.77
C GLU A 45 21.54 -7.05 -0.41
N GLY A 46 21.18 -5.79 -0.15
CA GLY A 46 20.84 -4.82 -1.19
C GLY A 46 21.97 -4.60 -2.21
N ARG A 47 23.22 -4.51 -1.74
CA ARG A 47 24.40 -4.45 -2.63
C ARG A 47 24.53 -5.70 -3.49
N SER A 48 24.46 -6.89 -2.88
CA SER A 48 24.54 -8.17 -3.61
C SER A 48 23.44 -8.29 -4.66
N THR A 49 22.22 -7.85 -4.36
CA THR A 49 21.08 -7.86 -5.30
C THR A 49 21.34 -6.97 -6.52
N LEU A 50 21.91 -5.78 -6.33
CA LEU A 50 22.21 -4.87 -7.43
C LEU A 50 23.41 -5.32 -8.26
N GLU A 51 24.48 -5.82 -7.63
CA GLU A 51 25.67 -6.33 -8.31
C GLU A 51 25.37 -7.54 -9.19
N ALA A 52 24.30 -8.28 -8.90
CA ALA A 52 23.85 -9.40 -9.75
C ALA A 52 23.22 -8.96 -11.08
N VAL A 53 22.82 -7.68 -11.22
CA VAL A 53 22.09 -7.16 -12.39
C VAL A 53 22.71 -5.91 -13.01
N ALA A 54 23.71 -5.30 -12.36
CA ALA A 54 24.37 -4.08 -12.79
C ALA A 54 25.89 -4.26 -12.90
N ASP A 55 26.51 -3.52 -13.82
CA ASP A 55 27.97 -3.58 -14.03
C ASP A 55 28.73 -2.68 -13.04
N THR A 56 28.08 -1.59 -12.59
CA THR A 56 28.62 -0.70 -11.56
C THR A 56 27.54 -0.41 -10.53
N VAL A 57 27.86 -0.55 -9.25
CA VAL A 57 27.01 -0.12 -8.13
C VAL A 57 27.78 0.92 -7.31
N TRP A 58 27.31 2.16 -7.38
CA TRP A 58 27.95 3.31 -6.76
C TRP A 58 27.04 3.96 -5.71
N GLU A 59 27.56 4.14 -4.50
CA GLU A 59 26.84 4.74 -3.38
C GLU A 59 27.22 6.20 -3.21
N ARG A 60 26.24 7.06 -2.92
CA ARG A 60 26.45 8.47 -2.59
C ARG A 60 25.47 8.92 -1.52
N GLU A 61 25.77 10.07 -0.91
CA GLU A 61 24.82 10.72 -0.02
C GLU A 61 23.57 11.18 -0.78
N ASN A 62 22.40 11.15 -0.13
CA ASN A 62 21.15 11.64 -0.70
C ASN A 62 21.08 13.19 -0.75
N VAL A 63 22.04 13.83 -1.43
CA VAL A 63 22.05 15.27 -1.63
C VAL A 63 21.66 15.55 -3.08
N GLY A 64 20.59 16.32 -3.26
CA GLY A 64 20.16 16.74 -4.58
C GLY A 64 19.25 15.79 -5.36
N PHE A 65 18.69 14.78 -4.68
CA PHE A 65 17.75 13.81 -5.24
C PHE A 65 18.26 13.20 -6.56
N ASP A 66 17.35 12.88 -7.47
CA ASP A 66 17.63 12.21 -8.74
C ASP A 66 18.52 13.04 -9.65
N VAL A 67 18.23 14.34 -9.74
CA VAL A 67 18.91 15.27 -10.65
C VAL A 67 20.42 15.27 -10.40
N MET A 68 20.82 15.42 -9.15
CA MET A 68 22.25 15.50 -8.81
C MET A 68 22.90 14.13 -8.84
N ALA A 69 22.14 13.06 -8.60
CA ALA A 69 22.65 11.69 -8.75
C ALA A 69 23.02 11.38 -10.20
N TYR A 70 22.19 11.74 -11.18
CA TYR A 70 22.54 11.56 -12.60
C TYR A 70 23.76 12.37 -13.02
N ARG A 71 23.82 13.66 -12.60
CA ARG A 71 24.99 14.51 -12.85
C ARG A 71 26.27 13.90 -12.30
N ASP A 72 26.23 13.47 -11.04
CA ASP A 72 27.40 12.94 -10.36
C ASP A 72 27.79 11.58 -10.95
N ALA A 73 26.83 10.74 -11.33
CA ALA A 73 27.07 9.49 -12.05
C ALA A 73 27.75 9.75 -13.41
N MET A 74 27.38 10.79 -14.16
CA MET A 74 28.04 11.13 -15.44
C MET A 74 29.49 11.56 -15.24
N ARG A 75 29.77 12.24 -14.13
CA ARG A 75 31.14 12.65 -13.77
C ARG A 75 31.98 11.46 -13.31
N GLU A 76 31.42 10.59 -12.48
CA GLU A 76 32.06 9.37 -11.99
C GLU A 76 32.35 8.38 -13.13
N PHE A 77 31.37 8.18 -14.01
CA PHE A 77 31.52 7.31 -15.19
C PHE A 77 32.54 7.86 -16.20
N GLY A 78 32.67 9.19 -16.26
CA GLY A 78 33.60 9.92 -17.11
C GLY A 78 33.00 10.30 -18.47
N TRP A 79 33.13 11.57 -18.85
CA TRP A 79 32.61 12.11 -20.10
C TRP A 79 33.21 11.46 -21.35
N ASP A 80 34.50 11.15 -21.34
CA ASP A 80 35.18 10.51 -22.48
C ASP A 80 34.67 9.08 -22.70
N ARG A 81 34.41 8.34 -21.60
CA ARG A 81 33.79 7.02 -21.64
C ARG A 81 32.36 7.11 -22.14
N LEU A 82 31.59 8.08 -21.64
CA LEU A 82 30.21 8.32 -22.05
C LEU A 82 30.09 8.65 -23.56
N ALA A 83 31.09 9.33 -24.13
CA ALA A 83 31.13 9.62 -25.56
C ALA A 83 31.24 8.37 -26.46
N GLY A 84 31.58 7.20 -25.89
CA GLY A 84 31.58 5.92 -26.63
C GLY A 84 30.18 5.37 -26.93
N TYR A 85 29.15 5.83 -26.23
CA TYR A 85 27.78 5.31 -26.35
C TYR A 85 26.95 6.08 -27.40
N ASP A 86 25.98 5.38 -27.98
CA ASP A 86 25.00 5.93 -28.93
C ASP A 86 23.79 6.54 -28.19
N GLU A 87 23.36 5.91 -27.10
CA GLU A 87 22.29 6.40 -26.22
C GLU A 87 22.69 6.32 -24.74
N LEU A 88 22.28 7.33 -23.97
CA LEU A 88 22.30 7.37 -22.51
C LEU A 88 20.86 7.41 -22.00
N THR A 89 20.47 6.45 -21.16
CA THR A 89 19.19 6.47 -20.45
C THR A 89 19.39 6.87 -19.00
N LEU A 90 18.61 7.85 -18.54
CA LEU A 90 18.45 8.22 -17.13
C LEU A 90 17.12 7.65 -16.64
N MET A 91 17.16 6.79 -15.63
CA MET A 91 15.98 6.05 -15.17
C MET A 91 15.98 5.91 -13.65
N ASN A 92 14.80 5.98 -13.02
CA ASN A 92 14.67 5.80 -11.57
C ASN A 92 13.73 4.65 -11.19
N TYR A 93 13.83 4.23 -9.94
CA TYR A 93 13.04 3.17 -9.31
C TYR A 93 11.56 3.54 -8.99
N THR A 94 10.97 4.56 -9.60
CA THR A 94 9.63 5.08 -9.22
C THR A 94 8.45 4.43 -9.99
N PHE A 95 8.70 3.35 -10.71
CA PHE A 95 7.69 2.59 -11.45
C PHE A 95 7.96 1.08 -11.37
N TYR A 96 6.95 0.28 -11.68
CA TYR A 96 7.06 -1.15 -11.92
C TYR A 96 7.07 -1.43 -13.42
N GLY A 97 7.77 -2.49 -13.81
CA GLY A 97 7.63 -3.11 -15.12
C GLY A 97 8.71 -4.18 -15.34
N PRO A 98 8.73 -4.78 -16.53
CA PRO A 98 7.78 -4.54 -17.61
C PRO A 98 6.38 -5.10 -17.26
N ILE A 99 5.34 -4.38 -17.65
CA ILE A 99 4.01 -4.96 -17.76
C ILE A 99 3.91 -5.60 -19.15
N GLY A 100 4.10 -6.92 -19.22
CA GLY A 100 4.33 -7.62 -20.48
C GLY A 100 5.80 -7.50 -20.92
N SER A 101 6.10 -6.60 -21.87
CA SER A 101 7.46 -6.44 -22.42
C SER A 101 7.78 -4.99 -22.77
N TYR A 102 9.06 -4.60 -22.59
CA TYR A 102 9.58 -3.32 -23.08
C TYR A 102 9.85 -3.31 -24.59
N GLN A 103 9.99 -4.48 -25.22
CA GLN A 103 10.50 -4.60 -26.59
C GLN A 103 9.70 -3.78 -27.62
N PRO A 104 8.35 -3.82 -27.68
CA PRO A 104 7.61 -3.04 -28.68
C PRO A 104 7.84 -1.52 -28.54
N MET A 105 7.93 -1.04 -27.30
CA MET A 105 8.23 0.35 -27.01
C MET A 105 9.64 0.72 -27.47
N LEU A 106 10.64 -0.12 -27.15
CA LEU A 106 12.03 0.10 -27.52
C LEU A 106 12.22 0.09 -29.05
N GLU A 107 11.61 -0.85 -29.76
CA GLU A 107 11.67 -0.95 -31.23
C GLU A 107 11.06 0.27 -31.91
N ARG A 108 9.89 0.72 -31.44
CA ARG A 108 9.23 1.95 -31.93
C ARG A 108 10.13 3.18 -31.73
N MET A 109 10.73 3.32 -30.54
CA MET A 109 11.58 4.48 -30.26
C MET A 109 12.91 4.42 -30.99
N ALA A 110 13.50 3.24 -31.20
CA ALA A 110 14.68 3.06 -32.03
C ALA A 110 14.44 3.52 -33.49
N ALA A 111 13.25 3.30 -34.04
CA ALA A 111 12.86 3.75 -35.38
C ALA A 111 12.45 5.23 -35.45
N THR A 112 12.22 5.89 -34.32
CA THR A 112 11.75 7.29 -34.26
C THR A 112 12.92 8.25 -34.39
N GLU A 113 12.85 9.21 -35.34
CA GLU A 113 13.83 10.29 -35.42
C GLU A 113 13.62 11.34 -34.32
N CYS A 114 14.51 11.35 -33.33
CA CYS A 114 14.59 12.36 -32.28
C CYS A 114 16.03 12.45 -31.76
N ASP A 115 16.31 13.48 -30.98
CA ASP A 115 17.58 13.63 -30.24
C ASP A 115 17.45 13.11 -28.80
N PHE A 116 16.23 13.10 -28.25
CA PHE A 116 15.91 12.50 -26.96
C PHE A 116 14.44 12.11 -26.88
N TRP A 117 14.13 11.16 -25.99
CA TRP A 117 12.77 10.69 -25.79
C TRP A 117 12.50 10.24 -24.36
N GLY A 118 11.22 10.14 -24.01
CA GLY A 118 10.74 9.57 -22.75
C GLY A 118 9.55 8.65 -22.97
N VAL A 119 9.19 7.87 -21.94
CA VAL A 119 8.08 6.90 -22.07
C VAL A 119 6.73 7.62 -22.12
N THR A 120 6.53 8.60 -21.24
CA THR A 120 5.31 9.43 -21.16
C THR A 120 5.70 10.88 -20.94
N ASP A 121 4.81 11.80 -21.28
CA ASP A 121 4.88 13.22 -20.94
C ASP A 121 3.67 13.68 -20.14
N HIS A 122 3.80 14.90 -19.63
CA HIS A 122 2.75 15.65 -18.97
C HIS A 122 2.47 16.89 -19.82
N GLY A 123 1.21 17.15 -20.12
CA GLY A 123 0.74 18.32 -20.86
C GLY A 123 0.87 19.62 -20.07
N PRO A 124 0.58 20.79 -20.67
CA PRO A 124 0.68 22.06 -19.96
C PRO A 124 -0.31 22.13 -18.78
N ALA A 125 0.14 22.56 -17.60
CA ALA A 125 -0.71 22.64 -16.41
C ALA A 125 -0.39 23.84 -15.52
N VAL A 126 -1.42 24.38 -14.86
CA VAL A 126 -1.22 25.40 -13.82
C VAL A 126 -0.60 24.73 -12.61
N SER A 127 0.56 25.22 -12.19
CA SER A 127 1.26 24.64 -11.04
C SER A 127 1.97 25.72 -10.25
N SER A 128 1.81 25.65 -8.93
CA SER A 128 2.55 26.50 -7.99
C SER A 128 4.04 26.13 -7.90
N LEU A 129 4.45 25.04 -8.54
CA LEU A 129 5.84 24.57 -8.63
C LEU A 129 6.59 25.17 -9.82
N ALA A 130 5.88 25.72 -10.80
CA ALA A 130 6.49 26.43 -11.92
C ALA A 130 6.77 27.89 -11.53
N ALA A 131 7.96 28.39 -11.86
CA ALA A 131 8.32 29.80 -11.61
C ALA A 131 7.36 30.80 -12.29
N THR A 132 6.76 30.41 -13.42
CA THR A 132 5.80 31.21 -14.20
C THR A 132 4.34 30.93 -13.82
N GLY A 133 4.08 30.01 -12.89
CA GLY A 133 2.75 29.54 -12.52
C GLY A 133 2.09 28.56 -13.50
N THR A 134 2.78 28.20 -14.58
CA THR A 134 2.34 27.19 -15.56
C THR A 134 3.52 26.31 -15.96
N LEU A 135 3.39 25.00 -15.80
CA LEU A 135 4.30 24.01 -16.38
C LEU A 135 4.00 23.89 -17.88
N LYS A 136 5.05 23.95 -18.70
CA LYS A 136 4.96 23.59 -20.12
C LYS A 136 4.82 22.08 -20.27
N ARG A 137 4.48 21.62 -21.48
CA ARG A 137 4.55 20.19 -21.81
C ARG A 137 5.98 19.69 -21.59
N HIS A 138 6.14 18.56 -20.92
CA HIS A 138 7.45 18.00 -20.60
C HIS A 138 7.42 16.47 -20.48
N LEU A 139 8.48 15.82 -20.93
CA LEU A 139 8.74 14.41 -20.68
C LEU A 139 8.87 14.15 -19.18
N GLN A 140 8.33 13.01 -18.74
CA GLN A 140 8.50 12.58 -17.37
C GLN A 140 9.91 12.02 -17.14
N THR A 141 10.56 12.42 -16.05
CA THR A 141 11.98 12.16 -15.75
C THR A 141 12.28 10.78 -15.17
N HIS A 142 11.27 9.91 -15.02
CA HIS A 142 11.47 8.55 -14.54
C HIS A 142 12.15 7.64 -15.58
N TRP A 143 12.07 8.01 -16.86
CA TRP A 143 12.75 7.36 -17.97
C TRP A 143 12.96 8.36 -19.10
N ILE A 144 14.20 8.81 -19.29
CA ILE A 144 14.60 9.68 -20.40
C ILE A 144 15.81 9.07 -21.08
N THR A 145 15.74 8.88 -22.39
CA THR A 145 16.86 8.44 -23.21
C THR A 145 17.32 9.59 -24.10
N VAL A 146 18.61 9.91 -24.06
CA VAL A 146 19.24 10.95 -24.88
C VAL A 146 20.22 10.31 -25.85
N ARG A 147 20.17 10.72 -27.12
CA ARG A 147 21.03 10.18 -28.18
C ARG A 147 22.34 10.94 -28.30
N ARG A 148 23.30 10.36 -29.00
CA ARG A 148 24.63 10.92 -29.27
C ARG A 148 24.60 12.37 -29.71
N SER A 149 23.69 12.73 -30.61
CA SER A 149 23.52 14.10 -31.12
C SER A 149 23.34 15.12 -29.99
N MET A 150 22.71 14.72 -28.89
CA MET A 150 22.43 15.56 -27.74
C MET A 150 23.44 15.38 -26.61
N HIS A 151 23.69 14.15 -26.15
CA HIS A 151 24.50 13.94 -24.93
C HIS A 151 26.00 14.25 -25.12
N GLN A 152 26.46 14.42 -26.36
CA GLN A 152 27.82 14.91 -26.67
C GLN A 152 27.86 16.41 -26.97
N SER A 153 26.71 17.09 -26.99
CA SER A 153 26.64 18.51 -27.31
C SER A 153 27.16 19.38 -26.16
N PRO A 154 27.69 20.59 -26.46
CA PRO A 154 28.01 21.58 -25.44
C PRO A 154 26.79 21.93 -24.58
N ALA A 155 25.60 21.99 -25.19
CA ALA A 155 24.35 22.30 -24.52
C ALA A 155 24.02 21.30 -23.40
N TRP A 156 24.28 20.00 -23.61
CA TRP A 156 24.11 18.97 -22.59
C TRP A 156 25.05 19.19 -21.41
N ARG A 157 26.33 19.44 -21.70
CA ARG A 157 27.35 19.67 -20.66
C ARG A 157 27.04 20.93 -19.84
N GLU A 158 26.70 22.03 -20.50
CA GLU A 158 26.29 23.28 -19.86
C GLU A 158 25.08 23.11 -18.94
N TYR A 159 24.10 22.30 -19.36
CA TYR A 159 22.89 22.07 -18.56
C TYR A 159 23.21 21.43 -17.20
N TRP A 160 24.05 20.40 -17.21
CA TRP A 160 24.43 19.66 -16.01
C TRP A 160 25.47 20.38 -15.15
N ASP A 161 26.43 21.06 -15.77
CA ASP A 161 27.43 21.86 -15.05
C ASP A 161 26.82 23.13 -14.43
N GLY A 162 25.81 23.71 -15.08
CA GLY A 162 25.04 24.86 -14.60
C GLY A 162 23.84 24.53 -13.71
N MET A 163 23.62 23.25 -13.36
CA MET A 163 22.47 22.84 -12.55
C MET A 163 22.60 23.41 -11.11
N PRO A 164 21.63 24.22 -10.64
CA PRO A 164 21.68 24.76 -9.28
C PRO A 164 21.51 23.63 -8.24
N PRO A 165 21.90 23.87 -6.97
CA PRO A 165 21.63 22.93 -5.89
C PRO A 165 20.13 22.61 -5.80
N ILE A 166 19.80 21.31 -5.77
CA ILE A 166 18.43 20.83 -5.59
C ILE A 166 18.25 20.51 -4.09
N GLU A 167 17.49 21.34 -3.37
CA GLU A 167 17.30 21.16 -1.92
C GLU A 167 15.96 20.50 -1.57
N SER A 168 15.06 20.32 -2.55
CA SER A 168 13.73 19.77 -2.32
C SER A 168 13.12 19.12 -3.56
N TYR A 169 12.05 18.33 -3.34
CA TYR A 169 11.24 17.74 -4.41
C TYR A 169 10.67 18.81 -5.35
N GLU A 170 10.25 19.95 -4.80
CA GLU A 170 9.78 21.08 -5.60
C GLU A 170 10.88 21.68 -6.47
N ASP A 171 12.13 21.74 -5.98
CA ASP A 171 13.26 22.20 -6.78
C ASP A 171 13.56 21.20 -7.91
N SER A 172 13.43 19.90 -7.64
CA SER A 172 13.57 18.86 -8.67
C SER A 172 12.54 19.04 -9.78
N ILE A 173 11.27 19.30 -9.44
CA ILE A 173 10.23 19.56 -10.43
C ILE A 173 10.49 20.87 -11.18
N GLY A 174 10.72 21.97 -10.46
CA GLY A 174 10.80 23.30 -11.05
C GLY A 174 12.08 23.55 -11.85
N GLN A 175 13.22 23.00 -11.41
CA GLN A 175 14.53 23.23 -12.03
C GLN A 175 14.93 22.15 -13.03
N HIS A 176 14.36 20.94 -12.92
CA HIS A 176 14.65 19.83 -13.82
C HIS A 176 13.42 19.37 -14.60
N GLU A 177 12.48 18.64 -13.99
CA GLU A 177 11.39 17.95 -14.71
C GLU A 177 10.56 18.89 -15.62
N GLY A 178 10.04 19.99 -15.07
CA GLY A 178 9.24 20.95 -15.82
C GLY A 178 10.04 21.84 -16.78
N ARG A 179 11.37 21.84 -16.71
CA ARG A 179 12.28 22.68 -17.51
C ARG A 179 13.01 21.90 -18.60
N PHE A 180 13.30 20.62 -18.38
CA PHE A 180 14.23 19.83 -19.18
C PHE A 180 13.86 19.82 -20.67
N THR A 181 12.62 19.48 -20.99
CA THR A 181 12.16 19.33 -22.38
C THR A 181 12.22 20.66 -23.13
N ASP A 182 11.60 21.71 -22.58
CA ASP A 182 11.59 23.05 -23.17
C ASP A 182 13.00 23.65 -23.30
N HIS A 183 13.89 23.38 -22.35
CA HIS A 183 15.27 23.86 -22.41
C HIS A 183 15.99 23.35 -23.66
N PHE A 184 15.89 22.06 -23.96
CA PHE A 184 16.60 21.47 -25.10
C PHE A 184 15.87 21.70 -26.42
N GLU A 185 14.54 21.70 -26.44
CA GLU A 185 13.77 22.10 -27.63
C GLU A 185 14.08 23.54 -28.05
N SER A 186 14.22 24.47 -27.09
CA SER A 186 14.61 25.86 -27.39
C SER A 186 16.03 26.01 -27.93
N LYS A 187 16.88 24.99 -27.74
CA LYS A 187 18.24 24.90 -28.32
C LYS A 187 18.28 24.12 -29.64
N GLY A 188 17.12 23.70 -30.17
CA GLY A 188 16.97 23.06 -31.47
C GLY A 188 16.98 21.53 -31.47
N PHE A 189 16.99 20.87 -30.30
CA PHE A 189 16.89 19.42 -30.20
C PHE A 189 15.44 18.94 -30.36
N ARG A 190 15.25 17.80 -31.04
CA ARG A 190 13.94 17.17 -31.26
C ARG A 190 13.63 16.18 -30.14
N SER A 191 12.49 16.35 -29.46
CA SER A 191 11.99 15.39 -28.47
C SER A 191 10.95 14.44 -29.08
N ALA A 192 10.79 13.25 -28.49
CA ALA A 192 9.68 12.34 -28.78
C ALA A 192 9.16 11.65 -27.51
N THR A 193 7.93 11.15 -27.55
CA THR A 193 7.31 10.40 -26.44
C THR A 193 6.78 9.08 -26.97
N ALA A 194 7.01 7.99 -26.24
CA ALA A 194 6.52 6.68 -26.64
C ALA A 194 4.98 6.58 -26.52
N PHE A 195 4.41 7.15 -25.46
CA PHE A 195 2.97 7.29 -25.25
C PHE A 195 2.66 8.77 -24.97
N PRO A 196 2.48 9.59 -26.02
CA PRO A 196 2.34 11.04 -25.90
C PRO A 196 1.00 11.43 -25.29
N GLU A 197 0.99 12.51 -24.50
CA GLU A 197 -0.22 13.00 -23.86
C GLU A 197 -1.28 13.44 -24.87
N ALA A 198 -0.85 13.90 -26.04
CA ALA A 198 -1.71 14.29 -27.14
C ALA A 198 -2.67 13.18 -27.62
N ASP A 199 -2.35 11.90 -27.36
CA ASP A 199 -3.22 10.76 -27.70
C ASP A 199 -4.34 10.55 -26.67
N TYR A 200 -4.33 11.31 -25.56
CA TYR A 200 -5.24 11.15 -24.43
C TYR A 200 -5.95 12.47 -24.07
N PRO A 201 -7.21 12.43 -23.61
CA PRO A 201 -8.00 13.64 -23.29
C PRO A 201 -7.64 14.32 -21.95
N VAL A 202 -6.48 14.04 -21.36
CA VAL A 202 -6.06 14.56 -20.04
C VAL A 202 -4.61 15.02 -20.05
N ALA A 203 -4.26 15.97 -19.19
CA ALA A 203 -2.89 16.50 -19.14
C ALA A 203 -1.89 15.53 -18.49
N HIS A 204 -2.33 14.55 -17.70
CA HIS A 204 -1.44 13.60 -17.01
C HIS A 204 -1.88 12.14 -17.18
N PRO A 205 -1.82 11.56 -18.39
CA PRO A 205 -2.46 10.27 -18.70
C PRO A 205 -1.92 9.09 -17.88
N ILE A 206 -0.63 9.05 -17.59
CA ILE A 206 0.01 7.96 -16.82
C ILE A 206 -0.51 7.83 -15.38
N PHE A 207 -1.23 8.84 -14.88
CA PHE A 207 -1.97 8.76 -13.63
C PHE A 207 -3.47 8.62 -13.88
N ASP A 208 -4.03 9.52 -14.68
CA ASP A 208 -5.49 9.70 -14.80
C ASP A 208 -6.16 8.65 -15.71
N MET A 209 -5.41 8.04 -16.63
CA MET A 209 -5.89 7.08 -17.64
C MET A 209 -5.00 5.83 -17.73
N ILE A 210 -4.38 5.44 -16.61
CA ILE A 210 -3.38 4.38 -16.58
C ILE A 210 -3.92 3.02 -17.05
N THR A 211 -5.22 2.73 -16.88
CA THR A 211 -5.78 1.44 -17.36
C THR A 211 -5.78 1.39 -18.88
N GLU A 212 -6.24 2.48 -19.50
CA GLU A 212 -6.29 2.66 -20.95
C GLU A 212 -4.88 2.64 -21.54
N MET A 213 -3.92 3.34 -20.93
CA MET A 213 -2.53 3.33 -21.42
C MET A 213 -1.91 1.94 -21.38
N VAL A 214 -2.20 1.13 -20.36
CA VAL A 214 -1.72 -0.26 -20.27
C VAL A 214 -2.37 -1.16 -21.32
N ASP A 215 -3.64 -0.91 -21.63
CA ASP A 215 -4.36 -1.57 -22.72
C ASP A 215 -3.74 -1.20 -24.10
N ASP A 216 -3.27 0.05 -24.26
CA ASP A 216 -2.50 0.52 -25.42
C ASP A 216 -1.04 0.00 -25.47
N GLY A 217 -0.61 -0.74 -24.44
CA GLY A 217 0.70 -1.38 -24.40
C GLY A 217 1.77 -0.63 -23.59
N LEU A 218 1.39 0.34 -22.75
CA LEU A 218 2.33 0.97 -21.80
C LEU A 218 2.93 -0.09 -20.88
N PRO A 219 4.27 -0.28 -20.87
CA PRO A 219 4.91 -1.36 -20.12
C PRO A 219 5.33 -0.96 -18.70
N ILE A 220 4.87 0.19 -18.20
CA ILE A 220 5.23 0.71 -16.87
C ILE A 220 4.01 1.16 -16.08
N ILE A 221 4.05 0.98 -14.76
CA ILE A 221 3.07 1.54 -13.81
C ILE A 221 3.79 2.38 -12.77
N LYS A 222 3.37 3.63 -12.56
CA LYS A 222 3.95 4.46 -11.49
C LYS A 222 3.63 3.83 -10.13
N ARG A 223 4.66 3.60 -9.31
CA ARG A 223 4.50 3.03 -7.95
C ARG A 223 3.55 3.87 -7.09
N ARG A 224 3.64 5.18 -7.26
CA ARG A 224 2.82 6.17 -6.54
C ARG A 224 1.32 6.02 -6.81
N LEU A 225 0.89 5.32 -7.86
CA LEU A 225 -0.53 4.96 -8.07
C LEU A 225 -1.12 4.25 -6.84
N PHE A 226 -0.34 3.38 -6.19
CA PHE A 226 -0.82 2.48 -5.13
C PHE A 226 -0.83 3.12 -3.74
N PHE A 227 0.10 4.04 -3.46
CA PHE A 227 0.21 4.76 -2.19
C PHE A 227 -0.11 6.27 -2.31
N HIS A 228 -0.83 6.67 -3.36
CA HIS A 228 -1.37 8.03 -3.43
C HIS A 228 -2.44 8.25 -2.35
N ASP A 229 -2.70 9.52 -2.02
CA ASP A 229 -3.88 9.90 -1.24
C ASP A 229 -5.16 9.41 -1.96
N PRO A 230 -6.01 8.59 -1.31
CA PRO A 230 -7.27 8.13 -1.88
C PRO A 230 -8.21 9.25 -2.33
N LEU A 231 -8.16 10.43 -1.70
CA LEU A 231 -9.01 11.57 -2.08
C LEU A 231 -8.64 12.13 -3.46
N TYR A 232 -7.37 12.04 -3.85
CA TYR A 232 -6.94 12.43 -5.20
C TYR A 232 -7.53 11.51 -6.27
N HIS A 233 -7.57 10.20 -5.98
CA HIS A 233 -8.17 9.21 -6.87
C HIS A 233 -9.69 9.37 -6.94
N ASP A 234 -10.34 9.63 -5.80
CA ASP A 234 -11.77 9.91 -5.71
C ASP A 234 -12.17 11.11 -6.57
N GLU A 235 -11.49 12.26 -6.40
CA GLU A 235 -11.76 13.48 -7.17
C GLU A 235 -11.68 13.26 -8.70
N ARG A 236 -10.82 12.35 -9.14
CA ARG A 236 -10.56 12.04 -10.56
C ARG A 236 -11.20 10.74 -11.05
N ALA A 237 -11.94 10.04 -10.18
CA ALA A 237 -12.47 8.70 -10.44
C ALA A 237 -11.43 7.69 -10.96
N ILE A 238 -10.18 7.77 -10.47
CA ILE A 238 -9.09 6.87 -10.87
C ILE A 238 -9.32 5.49 -10.22
N ARG A 239 -9.40 4.45 -11.06
CA ARG A 239 -9.66 3.07 -10.64
C ARG A 239 -8.39 2.23 -10.62
N ALA A 240 -7.51 2.48 -9.66
CA ALA A 240 -6.22 1.78 -9.56
C ALA A 240 -6.37 0.25 -9.41
N GLY A 241 -7.48 -0.23 -8.83
CA GLY A 241 -7.82 -1.66 -8.77
C GLY A 241 -7.83 -2.38 -10.13
N ARG A 242 -8.24 -1.70 -11.22
CA ARG A 242 -8.22 -2.30 -12.57
C ARG A 242 -6.82 -2.54 -13.12
N VAL A 243 -5.85 -1.75 -12.66
CA VAL A 243 -4.45 -1.92 -13.06
C VAL A 243 -3.89 -3.23 -12.50
N ILE A 244 -4.30 -3.64 -11.30
CA ILE A 244 -3.92 -4.94 -10.71
C ILE A 244 -4.34 -6.11 -11.61
N GLU A 245 -5.57 -6.06 -12.15
CA GLU A 245 -6.06 -7.05 -13.09
C GLU A 245 -5.18 -7.11 -14.34
N ARG A 246 -4.88 -5.96 -14.95
CA ARG A 246 -4.01 -5.88 -16.14
C ARG A 246 -2.59 -6.34 -15.89
N MET A 247 -2.02 -6.01 -14.72
CA MET A 247 -0.69 -6.47 -14.33
C MET A 247 -0.68 -8.01 -14.26
N ARG A 248 -1.67 -8.62 -13.62
CA ARG A 248 -1.80 -10.08 -13.54
C ARG A 248 -1.99 -10.71 -14.93
N ASP A 249 -2.89 -10.17 -15.74
CA ASP A 249 -3.21 -10.69 -17.08
C ASP A 249 -2.01 -10.63 -18.02
N LYS A 250 -1.16 -9.60 -17.88
CA LYS A 250 0.09 -9.43 -18.62
C LYS A 250 1.29 -10.13 -17.96
N GLY A 251 1.06 -10.97 -16.95
CA GLY A 251 2.07 -11.84 -16.35
C GLY A 251 3.07 -11.14 -15.42
N PHE A 252 2.76 -9.93 -14.92
CA PHE A 252 3.60 -9.27 -13.93
C PHE A 252 3.62 -10.09 -12.63
N PRO A 253 4.80 -10.36 -12.02
CA PRO A 253 4.87 -11.11 -10.78
C PRO A 253 4.29 -10.31 -9.60
N MET A 254 3.01 -10.52 -9.28
CA MET A 254 2.28 -9.71 -8.29
C MET A 254 2.88 -9.72 -6.89
N ARG A 255 3.62 -10.76 -6.52
CA ARG A 255 4.39 -10.82 -5.26
C ARG A 255 5.34 -9.62 -5.11
N LEU A 256 6.00 -9.20 -6.19
CA LEU A 256 6.92 -8.06 -6.20
C LEU A 256 6.20 -6.74 -5.88
N LEU A 257 4.96 -6.60 -6.34
CA LEU A 257 4.12 -5.44 -5.99
C LEU A 257 3.82 -5.47 -4.49
N TRP A 258 3.31 -6.58 -3.97
CA TRP A 258 2.85 -6.65 -2.57
C TRP A 258 4.00 -6.51 -1.56
N GLU A 259 5.17 -7.07 -1.86
CA GLU A 259 6.37 -6.91 -1.04
C GLU A 259 6.89 -5.47 -1.01
N ASP A 260 6.78 -4.73 -2.12
CA ASP A 260 7.12 -3.31 -2.14
C ASP A 260 6.07 -2.46 -1.41
N GLN A 261 4.78 -2.70 -1.70
CA GLN A 261 3.67 -1.97 -1.07
C GLN A 261 3.62 -2.19 0.44
N ALA A 262 4.03 -3.36 0.94
CA ALA A 262 4.18 -3.67 2.35
C ALA A 262 4.99 -2.60 3.12
N ARG A 263 6.01 -2.03 2.48
CA ARG A 263 6.93 -1.06 3.07
C ARG A 263 6.59 0.38 2.73
N THR A 264 5.94 0.63 1.59
CA THR A 264 5.74 2.01 1.09
C THR A 264 4.35 2.57 1.33
N ALA A 265 3.33 1.71 1.45
CA ALA A 265 1.94 2.16 1.54
C ALA A 265 1.41 2.06 2.96
N GLN A 266 0.58 3.03 3.35
CA GLN A 266 -0.33 2.88 4.47
C GLN A 266 -1.39 1.83 4.10
N PRO A 267 -1.59 0.75 4.88
CA PRO A 267 -2.49 -0.35 4.53
C PRO A 267 -3.92 0.09 4.19
N ARG A 268 -4.49 1.05 4.93
CA ARG A 268 -5.84 1.57 4.69
C ARG A 268 -5.91 2.42 3.42
N ALA A 269 -4.88 3.20 3.12
CA ALA A 269 -4.82 3.96 1.88
C ALA A 269 -4.76 3.03 0.67
N LEU A 270 -3.89 2.02 0.72
CA LEU A 270 -3.79 1.00 -0.32
C LEU A 270 -5.12 0.25 -0.51
N HIS A 271 -5.74 -0.17 0.60
CA HIS A 271 -7.03 -0.85 0.59
C HIS A 271 -8.13 -0.01 -0.09
N ALA A 272 -8.14 1.31 0.14
CA ALA A 272 -9.08 2.22 -0.51
C ALA A 272 -8.76 2.39 -2.00
N ASN A 273 -7.49 2.67 -2.34
CA ASN A 273 -7.04 2.88 -3.72
C ASN A 273 -7.34 1.67 -4.63
N LEU A 274 -7.20 0.46 -4.08
CA LEU A 274 -7.39 -0.79 -4.82
C LEU A 274 -8.77 -1.42 -4.66
N ALA A 275 -9.70 -0.77 -3.94
CA ALA A 275 -11.04 -1.29 -3.67
C ALA A 275 -11.04 -2.71 -3.06
N MET A 276 -10.22 -2.94 -2.03
CA MET A 276 -9.96 -4.28 -1.44
C MET A 276 -11.05 -4.76 -0.46
N LEU A 277 -12.29 -4.30 -0.64
CA LEU A 277 -13.47 -4.86 0.02
C LEU A 277 -14.15 -5.84 -0.95
N ASP A 278 -14.03 -7.13 -0.66
CA ASP A 278 -14.65 -8.18 -1.44
C ASP A 278 -16.11 -8.38 -0.99
N ILE A 279 -17.05 -8.22 -1.92
CA ILE A 279 -18.48 -8.43 -1.66
C ILE A 279 -18.93 -9.70 -2.37
N HIS A 280 -19.42 -10.68 -1.60
CA HIS A 280 -19.84 -11.97 -2.13
C HIS A 280 -21.31 -12.27 -1.87
N PRO A 281 -22.01 -12.94 -2.80
CA PRO A 281 -23.36 -13.42 -2.59
C PRO A 281 -23.39 -14.71 -1.77
N ASP A 282 -24.59 -15.13 -1.38
CA ASP A 282 -24.83 -16.40 -0.66
C ASP A 282 -24.72 -17.65 -1.55
N VAL A 283 -24.67 -17.48 -2.86
CA VAL A 283 -24.50 -18.56 -3.83
C VAL A 283 -23.03 -18.75 -4.17
N ASP A 284 -22.63 -19.99 -4.40
CA ASP A 284 -21.29 -20.29 -4.89
C ASP A 284 -21.12 -19.78 -6.33
N LEU A 285 -20.11 -18.96 -6.57
CA LEU A 285 -19.77 -18.39 -7.89
C LEU A 285 -18.96 -19.34 -8.79
N GLY A 286 -18.45 -20.45 -8.24
CA GLY A 286 -17.54 -21.36 -8.96
C GLY A 286 -16.12 -20.80 -9.15
N GLY A 287 -15.23 -21.58 -9.79
CA GLY A 287 -13.83 -21.22 -10.02
C GLY A 287 -12.86 -22.18 -9.32
N ALA A 288 -11.79 -21.66 -8.72
CA ALA A 288 -10.87 -22.47 -7.91
C ALA A 288 -11.63 -23.18 -6.78
N ASP A 289 -11.28 -24.44 -6.51
CA ASP A 289 -11.97 -25.28 -5.53
C ASP A 289 -11.43 -25.06 -4.11
N PRO A 290 -12.17 -24.38 -3.23
CA PRO A 290 -11.73 -24.13 -1.85
C PRO A 290 -11.73 -25.40 -0.97
N SER A 291 -12.39 -26.49 -1.38
CA SER A 291 -12.42 -27.73 -0.60
C SER A 291 -11.06 -28.45 -0.53
N THR A 292 -10.12 -28.02 -1.36
CA THR A 292 -8.72 -28.49 -1.35
C THR A 292 -7.89 -27.90 -0.20
N LEU A 293 -8.38 -26.82 0.44
CA LEU A 293 -7.68 -26.17 1.55
C LEU A 293 -7.82 -26.98 2.84
N ARG A 294 -6.71 -27.17 3.56
CA ARG A 294 -6.74 -27.70 4.92
C ARG A 294 -7.09 -26.56 5.88
N VAL A 295 -8.32 -26.57 6.38
CA VAL A 295 -8.87 -25.49 7.21
C VAL A 295 -8.89 -25.87 8.69
N GLY A 296 -8.29 -25.01 9.52
CA GLY A 296 -8.36 -25.09 10.98
C GLY A 296 -9.27 -24.02 11.55
N VAL A 297 -10.30 -24.40 12.32
CA VAL A 297 -11.14 -23.44 13.05
C VAL A 297 -10.59 -23.33 14.47
N LEU A 298 -10.06 -22.17 14.82
CA LEU A 298 -9.49 -21.89 16.14
C LEU A 298 -10.49 -21.01 16.90
N ALA A 299 -11.26 -21.61 17.80
CA ALA A 299 -12.37 -20.98 18.48
C ALA A 299 -12.09 -20.80 19.98
N HIS A 300 -12.09 -19.55 20.47
CA HIS A 300 -12.08 -19.30 21.91
C HIS A 300 -13.52 -19.28 22.47
N VAL A 301 -13.90 -20.31 23.19
CA VAL A 301 -15.26 -20.58 23.68
C VAL A 301 -15.32 -20.28 25.18
N TYR A 302 -15.44 -18.99 25.49
CA TYR A 302 -15.63 -18.51 26.86
C TYR A 302 -17.08 -18.69 27.34
N TYR A 303 -18.05 -18.46 26.46
CA TYR A 303 -19.47 -18.75 26.66
C TYR A 303 -19.79 -20.07 25.94
N ASP A 304 -19.75 -21.17 26.68
CA ASP A 304 -19.93 -22.54 26.19
C ASP A 304 -21.33 -22.81 25.64
N ASP A 305 -22.34 -22.06 26.07
CA ASP A 305 -23.69 -22.13 25.50
C ASP A 305 -23.79 -21.59 24.06
N LEU A 306 -22.76 -20.87 23.58
CA LEU A 306 -22.68 -20.35 22.21
C LEU A 306 -21.90 -21.25 21.26
N ILE A 307 -21.46 -22.44 21.69
CA ILE A 307 -20.69 -23.35 20.83
C ILE A 307 -21.46 -23.76 19.57
N ASP A 308 -22.75 -24.08 19.70
CA ASP A 308 -23.57 -24.54 18.57
C ASP A 308 -23.69 -23.44 17.50
N GLU A 309 -23.79 -22.17 17.89
CA GLU A 309 -23.77 -21.05 16.96
C GLU A 309 -22.45 -20.97 16.18
N LEU A 310 -21.30 -21.17 16.84
CA LEU A 310 -20.00 -21.16 16.16
C LEU A 310 -19.86 -22.36 15.22
N LEU A 311 -20.33 -23.54 15.61
CA LEU A 311 -20.30 -24.75 14.79
C LEU A 311 -21.22 -24.63 13.58
N ASP A 312 -22.43 -24.09 13.74
CA ASP A 312 -23.36 -23.84 12.64
C ASP A 312 -22.75 -22.94 11.56
N ARG A 313 -21.91 -21.97 11.98
CA ARG A 313 -21.13 -21.14 11.06
C ARG A 313 -19.94 -21.90 10.48
N ALA A 314 -19.17 -22.61 11.29
CA ALA A 314 -18.02 -23.36 10.80
C ALA A 314 -18.42 -24.49 9.81
N ASP A 315 -19.60 -25.06 9.97
CA ASP A 315 -20.15 -26.10 9.09
C ASP A 315 -20.51 -25.57 7.68
N THR A 316 -20.42 -24.26 7.43
CA THR A 316 -20.48 -23.69 6.07
C THR A 316 -19.18 -23.85 5.27
N ILE A 317 -18.09 -24.27 5.92
CA ILE A 317 -16.77 -24.44 5.28
C ILE A 317 -16.80 -25.66 4.32
N PRO A 318 -16.56 -25.46 3.02
CA PRO A 318 -16.45 -26.56 2.07
C PRO A 318 -15.23 -27.44 2.36
N GLY A 319 -15.36 -28.75 2.17
CA GLY A 319 -14.28 -29.72 2.45
C GLY A 319 -14.12 -30.09 3.93
N GLY A 320 -14.84 -29.43 4.83
CA GLY A 320 -14.75 -29.66 6.27
C GLY A 320 -13.60 -28.92 6.94
N TYR A 321 -13.46 -29.09 8.25
CA TYR A 321 -12.45 -28.42 9.07
C TYR A 321 -12.11 -29.25 10.31
N ARG A 322 -10.93 -29.02 10.87
CA ARG A 322 -10.55 -29.46 12.22
C ARG A 322 -10.76 -28.31 13.20
N LEU A 323 -11.47 -28.56 14.32
CA LEU A 323 -11.67 -27.57 15.37
C LEU A 323 -10.57 -27.69 16.43
N ILE A 324 -10.06 -26.53 16.84
CA ILE A 324 -9.27 -26.34 18.04
C ILE A 324 -10.01 -25.33 18.91
N ALA A 325 -10.75 -25.83 19.88
CA ALA A 325 -11.50 -25.02 20.83
C ALA A 325 -10.65 -24.76 22.07
N THR A 326 -10.67 -23.53 22.59
CA THR A 326 -10.06 -23.18 23.87
C THR A 326 -11.13 -22.68 24.84
N THR A 327 -11.00 -22.98 26.13
CA THR A 327 -11.93 -22.54 27.17
C THR A 327 -11.22 -22.30 28.51
N SER A 328 -11.96 -21.85 29.53
CA SER A 328 -11.42 -21.40 30.82
C SER A 328 -11.30 -22.48 31.90
N ASP A 329 -12.05 -23.57 31.81
CA ASP A 329 -12.15 -24.58 32.87
C ASP A 329 -12.64 -25.94 32.34
N ASP A 330 -12.38 -27.00 33.11
CA ASP A 330 -12.73 -28.38 32.74
C ASP A 330 -14.24 -28.59 32.60
N ALA A 331 -15.07 -27.92 33.41
CA ALA A 331 -16.53 -28.08 33.33
C ALA A 331 -17.08 -27.54 32.00
N LYS A 332 -16.57 -26.40 31.52
CA LYS A 332 -16.88 -25.92 30.16
C LYS A 332 -16.34 -26.84 29.09
N ARG A 333 -15.13 -27.37 29.25
CA ARG A 333 -14.53 -28.33 28.32
C ARG A 333 -15.41 -29.57 28.16
N GLU A 334 -15.90 -30.15 29.26
CA GLU A 334 -16.82 -31.29 29.23
C GLU A 334 -18.10 -30.97 28.45
N ARG A 335 -18.73 -29.82 28.73
CA ARG A 335 -19.95 -29.40 28.00
C ARG A 335 -19.70 -29.17 26.51
N ILE A 336 -18.55 -28.61 26.15
CA ILE A 336 -18.15 -28.46 24.74
C ILE A 336 -17.95 -29.83 24.09
N LEU A 337 -17.25 -30.75 24.75
CA LEU A 337 -17.03 -32.12 24.24
C LEU A 337 -18.35 -32.89 24.06
N GLU A 338 -19.29 -32.75 24.99
CA GLU A 338 -20.64 -33.34 24.87
C GLU A 338 -21.37 -32.82 23.63
N ARG A 339 -21.30 -31.50 23.38
CA ARG A 339 -21.92 -30.88 22.19
C ARG A 339 -21.25 -31.33 20.89
N LEU A 340 -19.92 -31.44 20.87
CA LEU A 340 -19.18 -31.96 19.72
C LEU A 340 -19.54 -33.43 19.44
N ALA A 341 -19.58 -34.27 20.48
CA ALA A 341 -19.97 -35.66 20.36
C ALA A 341 -21.41 -35.82 19.85
N ALA A 342 -22.34 -34.97 20.32
CA ALA A 342 -23.72 -34.94 19.83
C ALA A 342 -23.84 -34.59 18.34
N ARG A 343 -22.84 -33.87 17.79
CA ARG A 343 -22.71 -33.58 16.35
C ARG A 343 -21.84 -34.59 15.60
N GLY A 344 -21.45 -35.70 16.24
CA GLY A 344 -20.61 -36.75 15.65
C GLY A 344 -19.14 -36.35 15.49
N ARG A 345 -18.69 -35.27 16.15
CA ARG A 345 -17.32 -34.75 16.05
C ARG A 345 -16.49 -35.26 17.23
N THR A 346 -15.56 -36.17 16.96
CA THR A 346 -14.71 -36.82 18.00
C THR A 346 -13.22 -36.61 17.79
N GLY A 347 -12.80 -36.06 16.65
CA GLY A 347 -11.38 -35.78 16.31
C GLY A 347 -10.93 -34.35 16.59
N ASP A 348 -11.80 -33.51 17.17
CA ASP A 348 -11.50 -32.12 17.49
C ASP A 348 -10.73 -31.97 18.80
N ASP A 349 -9.95 -30.90 18.93
CA ASP A 349 -9.15 -30.60 20.11
C ASP A 349 -9.86 -29.56 20.99
N VAL A 350 -10.01 -29.85 22.29
CA VAL A 350 -10.63 -28.93 23.26
C VAL A 350 -9.68 -28.74 24.45
N ARG A 351 -9.15 -27.52 24.57
CA ARG A 351 -8.08 -27.14 25.51
C ARG A 351 -8.61 -26.25 26.62
N VAL A 352 -8.26 -26.56 27.87
CA VAL A 352 -8.41 -25.64 29.00
C VAL A 352 -7.15 -24.80 29.11
N LEU A 353 -7.28 -23.48 29.09
CA LEU A 353 -6.15 -22.56 29.16
C LEU A 353 -5.76 -22.28 30.61
N PRO A 354 -4.46 -22.06 30.89
CA PRO A 354 -4.00 -21.76 32.26
C PRO A 354 -4.44 -20.38 32.74
N SER A 355 -4.88 -19.50 31.83
CA SER A 355 -5.32 -18.14 32.16
C SER A 355 -6.29 -17.60 31.12
N ASN A 356 -7.27 -16.80 31.57
CA ASN A 356 -8.14 -16.00 30.68
C ASN A 356 -7.61 -14.58 30.44
N ARG A 357 -6.43 -14.24 30.98
CA ARG A 357 -5.79 -12.93 30.74
C ARG A 357 -5.58 -12.73 29.24
N GLY A 358 -5.96 -11.56 28.73
CA GLY A 358 -5.88 -11.28 27.29
C GLY A 358 -6.98 -11.90 26.43
N ARG A 359 -7.90 -12.67 27.03
CA ARG A 359 -9.11 -13.23 26.39
C ARG A 359 -8.78 -14.01 25.10
N ASP A 360 -9.55 -13.78 24.04
CA ASP A 360 -9.42 -14.52 22.78
C ASP A 360 -8.07 -14.29 22.06
N ILE A 361 -7.39 -13.17 22.33
CA ILE A 361 -6.11 -12.84 21.69
C ILE A 361 -4.99 -13.73 22.21
N SER A 362 -4.84 -13.83 23.53
CA SER A 362 -3.84 -14.70 24.15
C SER A 362 -4.23 -16.18 23.99
N ALA A 363 -5.52 -16.51 24.06
CA ALA A 363 -6.02 -17.84 23.76
C ALA A 363 -5.59 -18.31 22.37
N PHE A 364 -5.68 -17.42 21.37
CA PHE A 364 -5.22 -17.70 20.02
C PHE A 364 -3.68 -17.75 19.92
N LEU A 365 -2.98 -16.70 20.34
CA LEU A 365 -1.52 -16.59 20.14
C LEU A 365 -0.71 -17.57 20.99
N LEU A 366 -1.14 -17.86 22.22
CA LEU A 366 -0.44 -18.72 23.17
C LEU A 366 -1.09 -20.10 23.25
N GLY A 367 -2.41 -20.14 23.38
CA GLY A 367 -3.17 -21.39 23.56
C GLY A 367 -3.22 -22.29 22.32
N CYS A 368 -3.05 -21.71 21.13
CA CYS A 368 -3.01 -22.43 19.85
C CYS A 368 -1.65 -22.30 19.14
N ARG A 369 -0.58 -21.90 19.86
CA ARG A 369 0.71 -21.56 19.25
C ARG A 369 1.35 -22.73 18.50
N ASP A 370 1.34 -23.93 19.10
CA ASP A 370 1.83 -25.17 18.49
C ASP A 370 1.17 -25.45 17.13
N VAL A 371 -0.14 -25.26 17.04
CA VAL A 371 -0.93 -25.45 15.82
C VAL A 371 -0.61 -24.38 14.79
N LEU A 372 -0.54 -23.12 15.23
CA LEU A 372 -0.26 -21.96 14.37
C LEU A 372 1.17 -21.95 13.82
N LEU A 373 2.13 -22.52 14.55
CA LEU A 373 3.51 -22.67 14.11
C LEU A 373 3.71 -23.91 13.22
N GLY A 374 2.80 -24.88 13.28
CA GLY A 374 2.82 -26.08 12.43
C GLY A 374 2.46 -25.81 10.97
N ASP A 375 2.40 -26.90 10.19
CA ASP A 375 2.08 -26.92 8.75
C ASP A 375 0.76 -27.64 8.46
N GLU A 376 -0.04 -27.92 9.50
CA GLU A 376 -1.28 -28.70 9.41
C GLU A 376 -2.37 -27.99 8.60
N PHE A 377 -2.39 -26.65 8.62
CA PHE A 377 -3.41 -25.84 7.97
C PHE A 377 -2.83 -24.87 6.95
N ASP A 378 -3.48 -24.82 5.79
CA ASP A 378 -3.21 -23.79 4.78
C ASP A 378 -3.83 -22.44 5.19
N VAL A 379 -5.00 -22.52 5.86
CA VAL A 379 -5.79 -21.39 6.31
C VAL A 379 -6.40 -21.69 7.67
N ILE A 380 -6.40 -20.70 8.56
CA ILE A 380 -7.12 -20.74 9.84
C ILE A 380 -8.29 -19.78 9.84
N VAL A 381 -9.35 -20.15 10.55
CA VAL A 381 -10.50 -19.30 10.87
C VAL A 381 -10.47 -19.04 12.37
N LYS A 382 -10.15 -17.81 12.76
CA LYS A 382 -10.16 -17.40 14.17
C LYS A 382 -11.57 -16.93 14.55
N LEU A 383 -12.18 -17.64 15.49
CA LEU A 383 -13.51 -17.32 16.04
C LEU A 383 -13.43 -17.18 17.56
N HIS A 384 -14.46 -16.58 18.15
CA HIS A 384 -14.66 -16.64 19.59
C HIS A 384 -16.13 -16.48 19.96
N SER A 385 -16.55 -17.03 21.09
CA SER A 385 -17.87 -16.74 21.65
C SER A 385 -17.94 -15.26 22.03
N LYS A 386 -18.97 -14.53 21.60
CA LYS A 386 -19.08 -13.09 21.82
C LYS A 386 -20.41 -12.71 22.43
N ARG A 387 -20.34 -12.00 23.55
CA ARG A 387 -21.44 -11.21 24.12
C ARG A 387 -20.92 -9.80 24.38
N SER A 388 -21.74 -8.79 24.14
CA SER A 388 -21.45 -7.39 24.48
C SER A 388 -22.47 -6.84 25.49
N PRO A 389 -22.41 -7.26 26.77
CA PRO A 389 -23.38 -6.81 27.78
C PRO A 389 -23.45 -5.28 27.92
N GLN A 390 -22.33 -4.59 27.71
CA GLN A 390 -22.21 -3.14 27.82
C GLN A 390 -22.88 -2.34 26.69
N ASP A 391 -23.10 -2.95 25.52
CA ASP A 391 -23.57 -2.25 24.31
C ASP A 391 -25.10 -2.32 24.13
N GLY A 392 -25.79 -3.06 25.00
CA GLY A 392 -27.20 -3.40 24.84
C GLY A 392 -27.43 -4.49 23.79
N TYR A 393 -28.56 -5.21 23.92
CA TYR A 393 -28.84 -6.43 23.13
C TYR A 393 -28.72 -6.20 21.61
N THR A 394 -29.44 -5.23 21.05
CA THR A 394 -29.48 -5.01 19.59
C THR A 394 -28.12 -4.68 18.99
N LYS A 395 -27.36 -3.75 19.60
CA LYS A 395 -26.03 -3.37 19.09
C LYS A 395 -25.02 -4.51 19.26
N GLY A 396 -25.08 -5.21 20.39
CA GLY A 396 -24.21 -6.35 20.67
C GLY A 396 -24.44 -7.50 19.69
N THR A 397 -25.70 -7.86 19.44
CA THR A 397 -26.09 -8.88 18.46
C THR A 397 -25.67 -8.47 17.06
N PHE A 398 -25.95 -7.24 16.63
CA PHE A 398 -25.52 -6.76 15.31
C PHE A 398 -23.99 -6.85 15.12
N PHE A 399 -23.19 -6.50 16.14
CA PHE A 399 -21.73 -6.62 16.03
C PHE A 399 -21.27 -8.08 15.97
N LYS A 400 -21.88 -8.97 16.76
CA LYS A 400 -21.61 -10.42 16.65
C LYS A 400 -21.93 -10.95 15.25
N ASP A 401 -23.11 -10.62 14.74
CA ASP A 401 -23.58 -11.06 13.41
C ASP A 401 -22.69 -10.48 12.31
N HIS A 402 -22.29 -9.22 12.41
CA HIS A 402 -21.31 -8.60 11.51
C HIS A 402 -19.98 -9.36 11.46
N LEU A 403 -19.52 -9.90 12.59
CA LEU A 403 -18.28 -10.66 12.63
C LEU A 403 -18.42 -12.06 12.01
N LEU A 404 -19.47 -12.79 12.41
CA LEU A 404 -19.67 -14.16 11.98
C LEU A 404 -20.15 -14.25 10.53
N LEU A 405 -21.13 -13.44 10.14
CA LEU A 405 -21.79 -13.56 8.82
C LEU A 405 -20.92 -13.05 7.67
N ASN A 406 -19.99 -12.14 7.93
CA ASN A 406 -19.01 -11.71 6.92
C ASN A 406 -17.79 -12.63 6.81
N LEU A 407 -17.72 -13.70 7.60
CA LEU A 407 -16.69 -14.72 7.45
C LEU A 407 -17.31 -16.03 6.98
N LEU A 408 -18.45 -16.39 7.58
CA LEU A 408 -19.09 -17.71 7.50
C LEU A 408 -20.63 -17.58 7.39
N GLY A 409 -21.11 -16.68 6.52
CA GLY A 409 -22.55 -16.34 6.43
C GLY A 409 -23.44 -17.47 5.94
N SER A 410 -23.03 -18.14 4.87
CA SER A 410 -23.72 -19.27 4.22
C SER A 410 -22.70 -20.16 3.50
N PRO A 411 -23.06 -21.40 3.10
CA PRO A 411 -22.13 -22.28 2.39
C PRO A 411 -21.56 -21.68 1.10
N GLY A 412 -22.41 -21.08 0.25
CA GLY A 412 -21.95 -20.46 -0.99
C GLY A 412 -21.11 -19.21 -0.74
N TYR A 413 -21.51 -18.35 0.20
CA TYR A 413 -20.69 -17.20 0.63
C TYR A 413 -19.31 -17.63 1.14
N THR A 414 -19.28 -18.62 2.03
CA THR A 414 -18.04 -19.12 2.66
C THR A 414 -17.09 -19.73 1.63
N ALA A 415 -17.65 -20.47 0.67
CA ALA A 415 -16.88 -20.98 -0.47
C ALA A 415 -16.25 -19.83 -1.28
N ASN A 416 -16.97 -18.74 -1.52
CA ASN A 416 -16.43 -17.57 -2.22
C ASN A 416 -15.29 -16.90 -1.45
N VAL A 417 -15.41 -16.74 -0.13
CA VAL A 417 -14.34 -16.16 0.71
C VAL A 417 -13.09 -17.05 0.69
N LEU A 418 -13.24 -18.36 0.91
CA LEU A 418 -12.10 -19.29 0.91
C LEU A 418 -11.49 -19.50 -0.47
N ARG A 419 -12.26 -19.32 -1.54
CA ARG A 419 -11.75 -19.35 -2.92
C ARG A 419 -10.68 -18.29 -3.16
N GLY A 420 -10.78 -17.13 -2.52
CA GLY A 420 -9.72 -16.12 -2.56
C GLY A 420 -8.36 -16.69 -2.16
N PHE A 421 -8.32 -17.51 -1.11
CA PHE A 421 -7.09 -18.18 -0.66
C PHE A 421 -6.68 -19.35 -1.56
N ALA A 422 -7.63 -20.07 -2.15
CA ALA A 422 -7.30 -21.14 -3.10
C ALA A 422 -6.71 -20.59 -4.42
N ALA A 423 -7.16 -19.39 -4.84
CA ALA A 423 -6.78 -18.78 -6.12
C ALA A 423 -5.54 -17.86 -6.05
N ASP A 424 -5.24 -17.29 -4.89
CA ASP A 424 -4.16 -16.31 -4.72
C ASP A 424 -3.30 -16.64 -3.49
N ASP A 425 -2.05 -17.07 -3.73
CA ASP A 425 -1.08 -17.39 -2.68
C ASP A 425 -0.63 -16.15 -1.91
N THR A 426 -0.78 -14.96 -2.51
CA THR A 426 -0.47 -13.68 -1.87
C THR A 426 -1.60 -13.14 -1.00
N LEU A 427 -2.80 -13.75 -1.00
CA LEU A 427 -3.83 -13.43 0.00
C LEU A 427 -3.47 -14.04 1.36
N GLY A 428 -3.13 -13.20 2.33
CA GLY A 428 -2.71 -13.64 3.66
C GLY A 428 -3.80 -13.54 4.73
N MET A 429 -4.73 -12.59 4.61
CA MET A 429 -5.74 -12.33 5.64
C MET A 429 -7.00 -11.67 5.07
N VAL A 430 -8.16 -12.10 5.55
CA VAL A 430 -9.44 -11.42 5.35
C VAL A 430 -10.19 -11.25 6.67
N PHE A 431 -10.92 -10.15 6.80
CA PHE A 431 -11.76 -9.90 7.98
C PHE A 431 -12.95 -8.97 7.67
N PRO A 432 -13.97 -8.93 8.53
CA PRO A 432 -15.09 -8.00 8.38
C PRO A 432 -14.61 -6.54 8.41
N PRO A 433 -15.16 -5.65 7.57
CA PRO A 433 -14.74 -4.25 7.53
C PRO A 433 -15.08 -3.51 8.82
N MET A 434 -14.53 -2.30 8.98
CA MET A 434 -14.73 -1.52 10.21
C MET A 434 -16.22 -1.33 10.53
N ILE A 435 -16.61 -1.76 11.73
CA ILE A 435 -17.97 -1.57 12.23
C ILE A 435 -18.29 -0.08 12.41
N HIS A 436 -19.39 0.38 11.82
CA HIS A 436 -19.81 1.79 11.87
C HIS A 436 -21.26 2.01 12.28
N MET A 437 -22.14 1.03 12.12
CA MET A 437 -23.53 1.12 12.55
C MET A 437 -23.62 0.80 14.04
N GLY A 438 -24.15 1.72 14.84
CA GLY A 438 -24.24 1.57 16.31
C GLY A 438 -22.97 1.93 17.09
N TYR A 439 -21.82 2.10 16.42
CA TYR A 439 -20.51 2.34 17.02
C TYR A 439 -19.77 3.53 16.38
N PRO A 440 -19.16 4.44 17.17
CA PRO A 440 -18.44 5.61 16.67
C PRO A 440 -16.96 5.30 16.34
N THR A 441 -16.71 4.27 15.54
CA THR A 441 -15.34 3.76 15.30
C THR A 441 -14.56 4.61 14.29
N MET A 442 -15.21 5.08 13.22
CA MET A 442 -14.55 5.74 12.10
C MET A 442 -13.90 7.08 12.46
N GLY A 443 -12.71 7.34 11.90
CA GLY A 443 -12.02 8.63 12.00
C GLY A 443 -11.04 8.78 13.16
N ASN A 444 -11.05 7.85 14.13
CA ASN A 444 -10.10 7.84 15.26
C ASN A 444 -9.87 6.45 15.85
N ALA A 445 -9.94 5.40 15.01
CA ALA A 445 -9.98 4.02 15.49
C ALA A 445 -8.66 3.49 16.07
N TRP A 446 -7.59 4.30 15.99
CA TRP A 446 -6.38 4.06 16.78
C TRP A 446 -6.61 4.28 18.27
N PHE A 447 -7.43 5.26 18.64
CA PHE A 447 -7.61 5.73 20.02
C PHE A 447 -6.25 5.87 20.75
N THR A 448 -6.06 5.24 21.89
CA THR A 448 -4.81 5.27 22.66
C THR A 448 -3.78 4.19 22.22
N ASN A 449 -4.11 3.37 21.22
CA ASN A 449 -3.28 2.22 20.82
C ASN A 449 -2.13 2.56 19.88
N ARG A 450 -2.14 3.70 19.17
CA ARG A 450 -1.16 3.97 18.10
C ARG A 450 0.28 3.93 18.58
N ALA A 451 0.61 4.68 19.63
CA ALA A 451 1.98 4.74 20.14
C ALA A 451 2.46 3.40 20.74
N PRO A 452 1.66 2.68 21.56
CA PRO A 452 1.98 1.30 21.95
C PRO A 452 2.16 0.35 20.76
N ALA A 453 1.31 0.43 19.73
CA ALA A 453 1.37 -0.41 18.54
C ALA A 453 2.65 -0.16 17.75
N GLN A 454 3.07 1.09 17.57
CA GLN A 454 4.35 1.42 16.93
C GLN A 454 5.56 0.86 17.70
N ARG A 455 5.54 0.92 19.04
CA ARG A 455 6.60 0.34 19.86
C ARG A 455 6.66 -1.18 19.73
N LEU A 456 5.49 -1.84 19.74
CA LEU A 456 5.41 -3.28 19.58
C LEU A 456 5.83 -3.71 18.17
N ALA A 457 5.32 -3.05 17.13
CA ALA A 457 5.67 -3.31 15.73
C ALA A 457 7.19 -3.23 15.51
N LYS A 458 7.83 -2.16 16.03
CA LYS A 458 9.29 -2.03 15.97
C LYS A 458 10.02 -3.19 16.67
N ARG A 459 9.53 -3.62 17.84
CA ARG A 459 10.11 -4.76 18.57
C ARG A 459 9.99 -6.07 17.79
N LEU A 460 8.92 -6.24 17.03
CA LEU A 460 8.60 -7.46 16.28
C LEU A 460 9.11 -7.43 14.83
N GLY A 461 9.80 -6.36 14.40
CA GLY A 461 10.25 -6.23 13.01
C GLY A 461 9.11 -6.02 12.01
N ILE A 462 7.95 -5.54 12.45
CA ILE A 462 6.83 -5.16 11.57
C ILE A 462 7.14 -3.78 11.00
N ASP A 463 7.79 -3.76 9.83
CA ASP A 463 8.18 -2.56 9.10
C ASP A 463 7.13 -2.19 8.05
N VAL A 464 6.09 -1.48 8.50
CA VAL A 464 4.94 -1.04 7.70
C VAL A 464 4.65 0.43 8.02
N GLU A 465 4.28 1.22 7.02
CA GLU A 465 3.84 2.59 7.25
C GLU A 465 2.48 2.60 7.97
N PHE A 466 2.40 3.26 9.12
CA PHE A 466 1.19 3.26 9.94
C PHE A 466 0.12 4.20 9.36
N ASP A 467 -1.11 3.71 9.25
CA ASP A 467 -2.26 4.54 8.91
C ASP A 467 -2.37 5.74 9.87
N ASP A 468 -2.72 6.91 9.36
CA ASP A 468 -2.78 8.11 10.20
C ASP A 468 -4.03 8.16 11.08
N LEU A 469 -5.21 7.90 10.50
CA LEU A 469 -6.49 8.06 11.19
C LEU A 469 -6.99 6.80 11.88
N SER A 470 -6.95 5.67 11.18
CA SER A 470 -7.57 4.43 11.63
C SER A 470 -6.84 3.23 11.04
N PRO A 471 -6.44 2.23 11.84
CA PRO A 471 -5.71 1.07 11.34
C PRO A 471 -6.59 0.18 10.48
N LEU A 472 -6.05 -0.42 9.43
CA LEU A 472 -6.66 -1.59 8.78
C LEU A 472 -6.52 -2.84 9.68
N ALA A 473 -7.54 -3.12 10.50
CA ALA A 473 -7.50 -4.16 11.53
C ALA A 473 -8.84 -4.90 11.68
N PRO A 474 -8.82 -6.17 12.15
CA PRO A 474 -10.03 -6.94 12.47
C PRO A 474 -10.64 -6.47 13.80
N TYR A 475 -11.55 -5.48 13.74
CA TYR A 475 -12.24 -4.96 14.93
C TYR A 475 -13.11 -6.04 15.56
N GLY A 476 -12.78 -6.52 16.76
CA GLY A 476 -13.44 -7.68 17.37
C GLY A 476 -12.80 -9.02 17.01
N SER A 477 -11.57 -9.00 16.49
CA SER A 477 -10.61 -10.10 16.47
C SER A 477 -11.06 -11.43 15.83
N MET A 478 -12.08 -11.44 14.97
CA MET A 478 -12.42 -12.58 14.12
C MET A 478 -11.93 -12.36 12.70
N PHE A 479 -11.30 -13.37 12.11
CA PHE A 479 -10.70 -13.29 10.77
C PHE A 479 -10.39 -14.67 10.20
N ILE A 480 -10.08 -14.70 8.92
CA ILE A 480 -9.49 -15.86 8.23
C ILE A 480 -8.09 -15.47 7.76
N ALA A 481 -7.09 -16.31 8.02
CA ALA A 481 -5.70 -15.97 7.67
C ALA A 481 -4.87 -17.22 7.34
N ARG A 482 -3.81 -17.03 6.56
CA ARG A 482 -2.72 -18.00 6.48
C ARG A 482 -1.89 -17.90 7.75
N PRO A 483 -1.52 -19.02 8.41
CA PRO A 483 -0.64 -18.97 9.59
C PRO A 483 0.68 -18.25 9.32
N ALA A 484 1.25 -18.43 8.12
CA ALA A 484 2.48 -17.78 7.67
C ALA A 484 2.41 -16.23 7.66
N ALA A 485 1.22 -15.66 7.44
CA ALA A 485 1.02 -14.22 7.47
C ALA A 485 1.11 -13.64 8.89
N LEU A 486 0.90 -14.46 9.92
CA LEU A 486 0.86 -14.01 11.31
C LEU A 486 2.20 -14.19 12.06
N ARG A 487 3.23 -14.71 11.38
CA ARG A 487 4.54 -15.05 11.98
C ARG A 487 5.14 -13.95 12.86
N PRO A 488 5.14 -12.66 12.49
CA PRO A 488 5.68 -11.60 13.37
C PRO A 488 5.06 -11.56 14.77
N LEU A 489 3.78 -11.98 14.91
CA LEU A 489 3.08 -12.05 16.19
C LEU A 489 3.22 -13.42 16.87
N LEU A 490 3.36 -14.50 16.11
CA LEU A 490 3.49 -15.88 16.63
C LEU A 490 4.89 -16.19 17.15
N ASP A 491 5.90 -15.60 16.52
CA ASP A 491 7.32 -15.74 16.88
C ASP A 491 7.69 -14.82 18.06
N ALA A 492 6.76 -13.95 18.49
CA ALA A 492 6.94 -13.12 19.67
C ALA A 492 6.89 -13.95 20.96
N ASP A 493 7.79 -13.66 21.88
CA ASP A 493 7.86 -14.28 23.22
C ASP A 493 6.83 -13.68 24.18
N PHE A 494 5.56 -13.67 23.80
CA PHE A 494 4.48 -13.27 24.69
C PHE A 494 4.26 -14.32 25.81
N ALA A 495 4.00 -13.85 27.02
CA ALA A 495 3.56 -14.66 28.15
C ALA A 495 2.15 -14.28 28.60
N TRP A 496 1.45 -15.18 29.29
CA TRP A 496 0.10 -14.92 29.82
C TRP A 496 0.06 -13.68 30.74
N ASP A 497 1.12 -13.44 31.50
CA ASP A 497 1.22 -12.33 32.44
C ASP A 497 1.44 -10.96 31.76
N ASP A 498 1.89 -10.93 30.51
CA ASP A 498 2.00 -9.69 29.72
C ASP A 498 0.63 -9.09 29.40
N PHE A 499 -0.41 -9.93 29.33
CA PHE A 499 -1.77 -9.51 29.05
C PHE A 499 -2.48 -9.05 30.33
N PRO A 500 -3.34 -8.03 30.29
CA PRO A 500 -4.03 -7.54 31.48
C PRO A 500 -5.00 -8.57 32.06
N THR A 501 -5.23 -8.50 33.37
CA THR A 501 -6.37 -9.15 34.05
C THR A 501 -7.71 -8.60 33.55
N GLU A 502 -8.81 -9.29 33.82
CA GLU A 502 -10.18 -8.89 33.43
C GLU A 502 -10.53 -7.42 33.75
N GLY A 503 -10.10 -6.90 34.91
CA GLY A 503 -10.35 -5.49 35.31
C GLY A 503 -9.43 -4.44 34.66
N GLY A 504 -8.37 -4.87 33.97
CA GLY A 504 -7.40 -4.02 33.28
C GLY A 504 -7.58 -4.01 31.77
N TYR A 505 -8.69 -4.55 31.27
CA TYR A 505 -9.03 -4.55 29.85
C TYR A 505 -9.43 -3.13 29.41
N SER A 506 -8.45 -2.34 28.99
CA SER A 506 -8.66 -0.99 28.48
C SER A 506 -8.01 -0.79 27.12
N ASP A 507 -8.49 0.20 26.41
CA ASP A 507 -7.80 0.74 25.24
C ASP A 507 -6.34 1.09 25.58
N GLY A 508 -5.42 0.85 24.65
CA GLY A 508 -3.97 1.02 24.87
C GLY A 508 -3.27 -0.17 25.53
N GLY A 509 -4.01 -1.13 26.09
CA GLY A 509 -3.49 -2.39 26.62
C GLY A 509 -3.06 -3.38 25.53
N LEU A 510 -2.18 -4.34 25.88
CA LEU A 510 -1.56 -5.26 24.91
C LEU A 510 -2.57 -5.98 24.01
N THR A 511 -3.73 -6.39 24.55
CA THR A 511 -4.78 -7.08 23.77
C THR A 511 -5.30 -6.25 22.61
N HIS A 512 -5.68 -4.98 22.84
CA HIS A 512 -6.15 -4.09 21.78
C HIS A 512 -5.03 -3.70 20.82
N VAL A 513 -3.81 -3.51 21.35
CA VAL A 513 -2.63 -3.22 20.55
C VAL A 513 -2.36 -4.35 19.55
N VAL A 514 -2.39 -5.60 20.00
CA VAL A 514 -2.24 -6.78 19.14
C VAL A 514 -3.41 -6.90 18.16
N GLU A 515 -4.66 -6.64 18.58
CA GLU A 515 -5.81 -6.61 17.67
C GLU A 515 -5.57 -5.63 16.51
N ARG A 516 -4.98 -4.46 16.76
CA ARG A 516 -4.63 -3.48 15.72
C ARG A 516 -3.50 -3.94 14.79
N LEU A 517 -2.68 -4.91 15.22
CA LEU A 517 -1.48 -5.32 14.50
C LEU A 517 -1.63 -6.59 13.66
N PHE A 518 -2.73 -7.35 13.74
CA PHE A 518 -2.86 -8.56 12.90
C PHE A 518 -2.76 -8.26 11.40
N GLY A 519 -3.48 -7.24 10.91
CA GLY A 519 -3.39 -6.82 9.52
C GLY A 519 -1.98 -6.35 9.16
N TYR A 520 -1.34 -5.61 10.06
CA TYR A 520 0.02 -5.11 9.87
C TYR A 520 1.08 -6.23 9.84
N ALA A 521 0.91 -7.27 10.66
CA ALA A 521 1.78 -8.44 10.65
C ALA A 521 1.71 -9.16 9.29
N ALA A 522 0.49 -9.41 8.79
CA ALA A 522 0.29 -9.99 7.45
C ALA A 522 0.90 -9.12 6.35
N PHE A 523 0.63 -7.81 6.39
CA PHE A 523 1.13 -6.85 5.42
C PHE A 523 2.66 -6.79 5.40
N SER A 524 3.32 -6.78 6.57
CA SER A 524 4.79 -6.75 6.70
C SER A 524 5.50 -7.96 6.08
N ARG A 525 4.76 -9.05 5.82
CA ARG A 525 5.27 -10.27 5.19
C ARG A 525 4.99 -10.32 3.68
N GLY A 526 4.54 -9.20 3.09
CA GLY A 526 4.22 -9.11 1.66
C GLY A 526 2.89 -9.73 1.27
N TYR A 527 2.01 -10.03 2.25
CA TYR A 527 0.67 -10.55 1.96
C TYR A 527 -0.35 -9.43 1.77
N GLN A 528 -1.30 -9.67 0.87
CA GLN A 528 -2.54 -8.89 0.78
C GLN A 528 -3.39 -9.10 2.03
N VAL A 529 -4.01 -8.00 2.47
CA VAL A 529 -5.01 -7.96 3.52
C VAL A 529 -6.27 -7.32 2.97
N ARG A 530 -7.39 -8.05 3.02
CA ARG A 530 -8.66 -7.59 2.46
C ARG A 530 -9.76 -7.55 3.51
N THR A 531 -10.81 -6.80 3.22
CA THR A 531 -12.06 -6.92 3.97
C THR A 531 -13.09 -7.68 3.15
N VAL A 532 -14.01 -8.37 3.83
CA VAL A 532 -15.04 -9.20 3.18
C VAL A 532 -16.42 -8.85 3.73
N MET A 533 -17.43 -8.83 2.87
CA MET A 533 -18.80 -8.56 3.27
C MET A 533 -19.84 -9.32 2.43
N GLY A 534 -20.93 -9.75 3.05
CA GLY A 534 -22.09 -10.29 2.33
C GLY A 534 -22.89 -9.20 1.60
N THR A 535 -23.52 -9.52 0.46
CA THR A 535 -24.30 -8.56 -0.34
C THR A 535 -25.39 -7.81 0.44
N ARG A 536 -26.10 -8.49 1.36
CA ARG A 536 -27.14 -7.86 2.18
C ARG A 536 -26.56 -6.81 3.12
N GLN A 537 -25.50 -7.14 3.84
CA GLN A 537 -24.89 -6.19 4.76
C GLN A 537 -24.18 -5.06 4.00
N ALA A 538 -23.71 -5.31 2.78
CA ALA A 538 -23.16 -4.27 1.92
C ALA A 538 -24.23 -3.24 1.54
N ALA A 539 -25.44 -3.68 1.21
CA ALA A 539 -26.56 -2.77 0.96
C ALA A 539 -26.89 -1.90 2.19
N GLU A 540 -27.01 -2.53 3.37
CA GLU A 540 -27.30 -1.82 4.62
C GLU A 540 -26.18 -0.83 5.01
N SER A 541 -24.93 -1.28 4.94
CA SER A 541 -23.75 -0.50 5.29
C SER A 541 -23.56 0.67 4.35
N HIS A 542 -23.64 0.45 3.03
CA HIS A 542 -23.46 1.49 2.03
C HIS A 542 -24.49 2.61 2.17
N THR A 543 -25.79 2.28 2.23
CA THR A 543 -26.85 3.27 2.38
C THR A 543 -26.69 4.09 3.67
N MET A 544 -26.27 3.45 4.77
CA MET A 544 -26.05 4.16 6.02
C MET A 544 -24.76 5.02 6.01
N LEU A 545 -23.70 4.60 5.30
CA LEU A 545 -22.49 5.41 5.10
C LEU A 545 -22.79 6.63 4.25
N GLU A 546 -23.50 6.45 3.14
CA GLU A 546 -23.95 7.52 2.25
C GLU A 546 -24.74 8.57 3.04
N TYR A 547 -25.79 8.16 3.76
CA TYR A 547 -26.59 9.09 4.56
C TYR A 547 -25.78 9.82 5.63
N LYS A 548 -24.88 9.11 6.34
CA LYS A 548 -24.01 9.74 7.35
C LYS A 548 -23.08 10.77 6.72
N LEU A 549 -22.47 10.45 5.57
CA LEU A 549 -21.57 11.36 4.88
C LEU A 549 -22.33 12.57 4.33
N ASP A 550 -23.50 12.38 3.74
CA ASP A 550 -24.38 13.45 3.29
C ASP A 550 -24.76 14.39 4.45
N ALA A 551 -25.21 13.83 5.57
CA ALA A 551 -25.57 14.59 6.77
C ALA A 551 -24.39 15.33 7.41
N ILE A 552 -23.19 14.75 7.41
CA ILE A 552 -21.96 15.41 7.91
C ILE A 552 -21.49 16.51 6.97
N SER A 553 -21.60 16.28 5.66
CA SER A 553 -21.16 17.21 4.62
C SER A 553 -22.14 18.37 4.44
N ALA A 554 -23.37 18.23 4.94
CA ALA A 554 -24.39 19.27 4.91
C ALA A 554 -23.87 20.58 5.51
N GLY A 555 -23.69 21.60 4.65
CA GLY A 555 -23.20 22.92 5.06
C GLY A 555 -21.68 23.12 4.95
N ILE A 556 -20.93 22.14 4.45
CA ILE A 556 -19.48 22.26 4.19
C ILE A 556 -19.27 22.39 2.67
N PRO A 557 -18.95 23.58 2.14
CA PRO A 557 -18.77 23.77 0.71
C PRO A 557 -17.44 23.19 0.22
N GLY A 558 -17.39 22.85 -1.07
CA GLY A 558 -16.18 22.40 -1.76
C GLY A 558 -16.18 20.89 -2.07
N ALA A 559 -15.12 20.44 -2.73
CA ALA A 559 -14.85 19.01 -2.96
C ALA A 559 -14.46 18.30 -1.63
N PRO A 560 -14.52 16.96 -1.54
CA PRO A 560 -14.20 16.23 -0.30
C PRO A 560 -12.87 16.60 0.35
N GLU A 561 -11.79 16.78 -0.44
CA GLU A 561 -10.49 17.24 0.08
C GLU A 561 -10.61 18.60 0.77
N GLU A 562 -11.33 19.55 0.16
CA GLU A 562 -11.54 20.88 0.71
C GLU A 562 -12.41 20.87 1.97
N GLN A 563 -13.46 20.05 1.95
CA GLN A 563 -14.36 19.87 3.10
C GLN A 563 -13.58 19.30 4.29
N ILE A 564 -12.85 18.20 4.09
CA ILE A 564 -12.05 17.53 5.13
C ILE A 564 -11.04 18.51 5.72
N ALA A 565 -10.32 19.21 4.86
CA ALA A 565 -9.25 20.08 5.31
C ALA A 565 -9.80 21.35 6.01
N ARG A 566 -11.01 21.82 5.66
CA ARG A 566 -11.74 22.85 6.42
C ARG A 566 -12.23 22.34 7.78
N VAL A 567 -12.72 21.10 7.87
CA VAL A 567 -13.11 20.50 9.16
C VAL A 567 -11.88 20.39 10.08
N ARG A 568 -10.75 19.88 9.56
CA ARG A 568 -9.50 19.78 10.32
C ARG A 568 -9.00 21.13 10.82
N ALA A 569 -9.10 22.16 9.98
CA ALA A 569 -8.77 23.54 10.36
C ALA A 569 -9.63 24.02 11.55
N ASN A 570 -10.94 23.84 11.47
CA ASN A 570 -11.88 24.26 12.51
C ASN A 570 -11.74 23.46 13.81
N SER A 571 -11.31 22.20 13.71
CA SER A 571 -11.01 21.34 14.87
C SER A 571 -9.62 21.57 15.47
N GLY A 572 -8.82 22.49 14.92
CA GLY A 572 -7.45 22.77 15.40
C GLY A 572 -6.42 21.68 15.05
N ILE A 573 -6.78 20.74 14.18
CA ILE A 573 -5.95 19.58 13.80
C ILE A 573 -4.94 19.96 12.69
N ASP A 574 -5.22 20.98 11.88
CA ASP A 574 -4.27 21.45 10.85
C ASP A 574 -4.49 22.93 10.45
N LEU A 575 -3.79 23.86 11.12
CA LEU A 575 -3.82 25.29 10.80
C LEU A 575 -3.20 25.64 9.44
N VAL A 576 -2.32 24.79 8.89
CA VAL A 576 -1.60 25.06 7.64
C VAL A 576 -2.47 24.71 6.43
N ALA A 577 -3.22 23.61 6.52
CA ALA A 577 -4.24 23.26 5.54
C ALA A 577 -5.35 24.34 5.44
N ALA A 578 -5.74 24.91 6.59
CA ALA A 578 -6.68 26.03 6.67
C ALA A 578 -6.26 27.23 5.79
N LEU A 579 -4.96 27.57 5.83
CA LEU A 579 -4.40 28.69 5.08
C LEU A 579 -4.41 28.40 3.57
N LYS A 580 -3.98 27.18 3.19
CA LYS A 580 -3.91 26.74 1.78
C LYS A 580 -5.27 26.77 1.08
N LEU A 581 -6.29 26.21 1.72
CA LEU A 581 -7.67 26.14 1.19
C LEU A 581 -8.33 27.50 1.05
N SER A 582 -8.09 28.40 2.01
CA SER A 582 -8.66 29.75 1.99
C SER A 582 -8.23 30.57 0.76
N VAL A 583 -7.11 30.20 0.15
CA VAL A 583 -6.53 30.88 -1.01
C VAL A 583 -6.79 30.17 -2.33
N LEU A 584 -6.67 28.84 -2.39
CA LEU A 584 -6.81 28.09 -3.65
C LEU A 584 -8.27 28.00 -4.13
N GLY A 585 -9.23 27.82 -3.21
CA GLY A 585 -10.64 27.62 -3.57
C GLY A 585 -11.40 28.88 -3.99
N ARG A 586 -10.84 30.09 -3.82
CA ARG A 586 -11.57 31.36 -4.06
C ARG A 586 -11.34 32.00 -5.42
N SER A 587 -10.24 31.71 -6.13
CA SER A 587 -10.04 32.10 -7.54
C SER A 587 -8.68 31.62 -8.06
N PRO A 588 -8.62 30.96 -9.23
CA PRO A 588 -7.36 30.60 -9.90
C PRO A 588 -6.46 31.81 -10.21
N ARG A 589 -7.04 33.01 -10.37
CA ARG A 589 -6.29 34.27 -10.57
C ARG A 589 -5.66 34.78 -9.27
N LEU A 590 -6.33 34.62 -8.13
CA LEU A 590 -5.78 34.95 -6.81
C LEU A 590 -4.71 33.95 -6.38
N ALA A 591 -4.87 32.66 -6.72
CA ALA A 591 -3.83 31.65 -6.53
C ALA A 591 -2.52 32.06 -7.23
N LYS A 592 -2.59 32.49 -8.51
CA LYS A 592 -1.43 33.04 -9.25
C LYS A 592 -0.83 34.28 -8.60
N ALA A 593 -1.66 35.20 -8.09
CA ALA A 593 -1.20 36.42 -7.42
C ALA A 593 -0.53 36.16 -6.06
N LEU A 594 -0.86 35.05 -5.39
CA LEU A 594 -0.36 34.70 -4.06
C LEU A 594 0.82 33.72 -4.08
N VAL A 595 1.18 33.14 -5.24
CA VAL A 595 2.38 32.29 -5.41
C VAL A 595 3.66 32.95 -4.85
N PRO A 596 3.95 34.25 -5.09
CA PRO A 596 5.16 34.88 -4.56
C PRO A 596 5.15 34.97 -3.02
N ALA A 597 4.00 35.28 -2.42
CA ALA A 597 3.84 35.37 -0.97
C ALA A 597 3.97 33.99 -0.29
N TYR A 598 3.43 32.94 -0.93
CA TYR A 598 3.61 31.56 -0.47
C TYR A 598 5.06 31.07 -0.61
N ALA A 599 5.75 31.40 -1.71
CA ALA A 599 7.16 31.08 -1.89
C ALA A 599 8.02 31.75 -0.81
N ALA A 600 7.75 33.01 -0.47
CA ALA A 600 8.44 33.75 0.59
C ALA A 600 8.17 33.18 1.99
N MET A 601 6.90 32.88 2.33
CA MET A 601 6.55 32.25 3.62
C MET A 601 7.18 30.85 3.76
N ARG A 602 7.24 30.06 2.67
CA ARG A 602 7.91 28.74 2.67
C ARG A 602 9.42 28.86 2.88
N GLY A 603 10.07 29.86 2.27
CA GLY A 603 11.49 30.16 2.52
C GLY A 603 11.76 30.48 4.00
N GLY A 604 10.87 31.27 4.62
CA GLY A 604 10.93 31.58 6.05
C GLY A 604 10.76 30.34 6.94
N TYR A 605 9.79 29.48 6.64
CA TYR A 605 9.54 28.24 7.39
C TYR A 605 10.68 27.22 7.24
N ARG A 606 11.27 27.09 6.03
CA ARG A 606 12.46 26.25 5.78
C ARG A 606 13.67 26.73 6.60
N ASN A 607 13.90 28.04 6.69
CA ASN A 607 14.98 28.60 7.51
C ASN A 607 14.76 28.36 9.01
N ALA A 608 13.53 28.53 9.51
CA ALA A 608 13.19 28.22 10.90
C ALA A 608 13.43 26.74 11.25
N ARG A 609 13.09 25.82 10.34
CA ARG A 609 13.29 24.37 10.52
C ARG A 609 14.76 23.94 10.41
N ARG A 610 15.57 24.64 9.59
CA ARG A 610 17.05 24.46 9.52
C ARG A 610 17.74 24.88 10.82
N VAL A 611 17.24 25.93 11.48
CA VAL A 611 17.76 26.40 12.79
C VAL A 611 17.38 25.44 13.92
N LEU A 612 16.18 24.85 13.88
CA LEU A 612 15.71 23.87 14.87
C LEU A 612 16.34 22.48 14.76
N LYS A 613 16.91 22.09 13.61
CA LYS A 613 17.65 20.83 13.42
C LYS A 613 19.14 20.91 13.76
N ARG A 614 19.67 22.11 14.05
CA ARG A 614 21.06 22.34 14.48
C ARG A 614 21.21 22.46 16.00
N ARG A 615 20.12 22.28 16.75
CA ARG A 615 20.09 22.03 18.19
C ARG A 615 19.65 20.59 18.39
#